data_AF-A0A1H3SF09-F1
#
_entry.id   AF-A0A1H3SF09-F1
#
_cell.length_a   1.000
_cell.length_b   1.000
_cell.length_c   1.000
_cell.angle_alpha   90.00
_cell.angle_beta   90.00
_cell.angle_gamma   90.00
#
_symmetry.space_group_name_H-M   'P 1'
#
loop_
_entity.id
_entity.type
_entity.pdbx_description
1 polymer ?
#
loop_
_entity_poly.entity_id
_entity_poly.type
_entity_poly.pdbx_seq_one_letter_code
_entity_poly.pdbx_strand_id
1 'polypeptide(L)'
;MFCLLNNIQKSIALVHSMWYISYKGTYHMLCTKKENEVRKMNTTNHMNQLLQEVAELNARILHLKHQPIERQLETRSESIKTYSAKETAEILGISRSKVYELLRNPSFPVVHIGKRKVVPKHKLEEWLNQQAQ
;
A
#
# COMPACT_ATOMS: atom_id res chain seq x y z
N MET A 1 8.76 8.26 87.83
CA MET A 1 8.06 9.19 86.92
C MET A 1 8.67 9.26 85.50
N PHE A 2 10.01 9.20 85.33
CA PHE A 2 10.67 9.29 84.01
C PHE A 2 10.43 8.13 83.02
N CYS A 3 10.23 6.89 83.49
CA CYS A 3 10.01 5.74 82.58
C CYS A 3 8.68 5.78 81.81
N LEU A 4 7.62 6.36 82.39
CA LEU A 4 6.29 6.44 81.76
C LEU A 4 6.26 7.47 80.61
N LEU A 5 6.92 8.62 80.79
CA LEU A 5 7.08 9.65 79.75
C LEU A 5 7.86 9.12 78.54
N ASN A 6 8.92 8.33 78.78
CA ASN A 6 9.71 7.70 77.72
C ASN A 6 8.91 6.65 76.93
N ASN A 7 7.99 5.93 77.58
CA ASN A 7 7.18 4.92 76.91
C ASN A 7 6.10 5.56 76.02
N ILE A 8 5.49 6.66 76.49
CA ILE A 8 4.53 7.45 75.72
C ILE A 8 5.21 8.08 74.49
N GLN A 9 6.41 8.66 74.65
CA GLN A 9 7.18 9.24 73.53
C GLN A 9 7.54 8.19 72.47
N LYS A 10 7.95 6.98 72.88
CA LYS A 10 8.21 5.87 71.94
C LYS A 10 6.94 5.43 71.22
N SER A 11 5.80 5.34 71.91
CA SER A 11 4.52 5.00 71.30
C SER A 11 4.09 6.03 70.26
N ILE A 12 4.26 7.32 70.55
CA ILE A 12 3.95 8.42 69.61
C ILE A 12 4.87 8.34 68.38
N ALA A 13 6.17 8.10 68.58
CA ALA A 13 7.12 7.93 67.48
C ALA A 13 6.79 6.73 66.58
N LEU A 14 6.34 5.61 67.16
CA LEU A 14 5.89 4.44 66.41
C LEU A 14 4.63 4.73 65.59
N VAL A 15 3.63 5.40 66.17
CA VAL A 15 2.39 5.79 65.45
C VAL A 15 2.70 6.74 64.31
N HIS A 16 3.60 7.71 64.51
CA HIS A 16 4.02 8.63 63.46
C HIS A 16 4.82 7.93 62.35
N SER A 17 5.69 6.98 62.71
CA SER A 17 6.42 6.13 61.76
C SER A 17 5.47 5.26 60.95
N MET A 18 4.50 4.61 61.60
CA MET A 18 3.46 3.80 60.93
C MET A 18 2.60 4.65 59.99
N TRP A 19 2.21 5.86 60.40
CA TRP A 19 1.48 6.80 59.55
C TRP A 19 2.30 7.24 58.34
N TYR A 20 3.59 7.56 58.53
CA TYR A 20 4.50 7.93 57.44
C TYR A 20 4.74 6.78 56.45
N ILE A 21 4.88 5.53 56.93
CA ILE A 21 5.01 4.34 56.08
C ILE A 21 3.72 4.12 55.27
N SER A 22 2.55 4.25 55.91
CA SER A 22 1.26 4.14 55.24
C SER A 22 1.09 5.23 54.17
N TYR A 23 1.42 6.48 54.50
CA TYR A 23 1.38 7.62 53.58
C TYR A 23 2.34 7.43 52.41
N LYS A 24 3.59 7.02 52.67
CA LYS A 24 4.57 6.75 51.62
C LYS A 24 4.11 5.60 50.70
N GLY A 25 3.50 4.57 51.27
CA GLY A 25 2.92 3.44 50.54
C GLY A 25 1.76 3.87 49.64
N THR A 26 0.82 4.67 50.15
CA THR A 26 -0.31 5.18 49.35
C THR A 26 0.16 6.16 48.26
N TYR A 27 1.10 7.05 48.56
CA TYR A 27 1.68 7.95 47.56
C TYR A 27 2.44 7.20 46.47
N HIS A 28 3.24 6.19 46.83
CA HIS A 28 3.92 5.35 45.84
C HIS A 28 2.92 4.57 44.96
N MET A 29 1.85 4.03 45.55
CA MET A 29 0.79 3.34 44.80
C MET A 29 0.06 4.30 43.84
N LEU A 30 -0.20 5.53 44.26
CA LEU A 30 -0.81 6.55 43.39
C LEU A 30 0.14 6.99 42.26
N CYS A 31 1.43 7.18 42.55
CA CYS A 31 2.44 7.51 41.54
C CYS A 31 2.59 6.39 40.52
N THR A 32 2.73 5.14 40.96
CA THR A 32 2.83 3.98 40.06
C THR A 32 1.56 3.77 39.24
N LYS A 33 0.37 4.01 39.81
CA LYS A 33 -0.89 3.99 39.04
C LYS A 33 -0.90 5.06 37.94
N LYS A 34 -0.50 6.29 38.26
CA LYS A 34 -0.41 7.39 37.29
C LYS A 34 0.63 7.11 36.20
N GLU A 35 1.79 6.56 36.56
CA GLU A 35 2.82 6.15 35.59
C GLU A 35 2.33 5.05 34.65
N ASN A 36 1.60 4.06 35.18
CA ASN A 36 0.99 3.01 34.38
C ASN A 36 -0.10 3.56 33.45
N GLU A 37 -0.90 4.53 33.89
CA GLU A 37 -1.88 5.21 33.04
C GLU A 37 -1.21 6.03 31.93
N VAL A 38 -0.16 6.78 32.25
CA VAL A 38 0.64 7.52 31.26
C VAL A 38 1.28 6.56 30.26
N ARG A 39 1.85 5.44 30.72
CA ARG A 39 2.43 4.41 29.84
C ARG A 39 1.36 3.83 28.90
N LYS A 40 0.17 3.51 29.42
CA LYS A 40 -0.98 3.06 28.61
C LYS A 40 -1.38 4.10 27.57
N MET A 41 -1.46 5.37 27.95
CA MET A 41 -1.79 6.47 27.04
C MET A 41 -0.76 6.61 25.91
N ASN A 42 0.53 6.53 26.23
CA ASN A 42 1.61 6.59 25.24
C ASN A 42 1.55 5.42 24.26
N THR A 43 1.25 4.20 24.72
CA THR A 43 1.06 3.04 23.83
C THR A 43 -0.16 3.20 22.93
N THR A 44 -1.27 3.72 23.46
CA THR A 44 -2.48 3.98 22.66
C THR A 44 -2.24 5.07 21.61
N ASN A 45 -1.51 6.13 21.97
CA ASN A 45 -1.15 7.20 21.04
C ASN A 45 -0.25 6.67 19.91
N HIS A 46 0.72 5.82 20.23
CA HIS A 46 1.57 5.18 19.23
C HIS A 46 0.76 4.26 18.30
N MET A 47 -0.16 3.46 18.85
CA MET A 47 -1.06 2.62 18.06
C MET A 47 -1.96 3.46 17.14
N ASN A 48 -2.52 4.56 17.64
CA ASN A 48 -3.34 5.47 16.84
C ASN A 48 -2.52 6.15 15.74
N GLN A 49 -1.27 6.51 16.02
CA GLN A 49 -0.34 7.04 15.03
C GLN A 49 -0.05 6.00 13.94
N LEU A 50 0.26 4.75 14.31
CA LEU A 50 0.47 3.67 13.35
C LEU A 50 -0.77 3.39 12.51
N LEU A 51 -1.96 3.43 13.11
CA LEU A 51 -3.23 3.26 12.39
C LEU A 51 -3.46 4.41 11.40
N GLN A 52 -3.13 5.65 11.78
CA GLN A 52 -3.19 6.81 10.90
C GLN A 52 -2.22 6.68 9.74
N GLU A 53 -0.97 6.26 10.00
CA GLU A 53 0.04 6.01 8.97
C GLU A 53 -0.41 4.93 7.98
N VAL A 54 -1.01 3.83 8.47
CA VAL A 54 -1.57 2.77 7.61
C VAL A 54 -2.75 3.30 6.79
N ALA A 55 -3.63 4.11 7.36
CA ALA A 55 -4.75 4.72 6.64
C ALA A 55 -4.27 5.67 5.53
N GLU A 56 -3.26 6.49 5.82
CA GLU A 56 -2.62 7.38 4.85
C GLU A 56 -1.92 6.59 3.74
N LEU A 57 -1.23 5.50 4.07
CA LEU A 57 -0.63 4.60 3.09
C LEU A 57 -1.71 3.94 2.22
N ASN A 58 -2.82 3.50 2.80
CA ASN A 58 -3.94 2.93 2.05
C ASN A 58 -4.55 3.94 1.07
N ALA A 59 -4.73 5.20 1.49
CA ALA A 59 -5.15 6.29 0.60
C ALA A 59 -4.14 6.52 -0.54
N ARG A 60 -2.84 6.52 -0.24
CA ARG A 60 -1.78 6.61 -1.27
C ARG A 60 -1.81 5.42 -2.23
N ILE A 61 -2.02 4.20 -1.75
CA ILE A 61 -2.18 2.99 -2.59
C ILE A 61 -3.41 3.13 -3.50
N LEU A 62 -4.52 3.69 -3.01
CA LEU A 62 -5.67 3.98 -3.86
C LEU A 62 -5.31 4.94 -4.98
N HIS A 63 -4.58 6.02 -4.69
CA HIS A 63 -4.10 6.93 -5.75
C HIS A 63 -3.10 6.26 -6.71
N LEU A 64 -2.26 5.34 -6.23
CA LEU A 64 -1.35 4.54 -7.07
C LEU A 64 -2.10 3.52 -7.94
N LYS A 65 -3.23 2.97 -7.46
CA LYS A 65 -4.11 2.10 -8.25
C LYS A 65 -4.86 2.86 -9.35
N HIS A 66 -5.15 4.15 -9.15
CA HIS A 66 -5.81 5.01 -10.13
C HIS A 66 -4.81 5.77 -11.03
N GLN A 67 -3.52 5.79 -10.71
CA GLN A 67 -2.49 6.00 -11.73
C GLN A 67 -2.60 4.82 -12.71
N PRO A 68 -2.39 5.03 -14.02
CA PRO A 68 -2.64 4.00 -15.01
C PRO A 68 -1.66 2.84 -14.83
N ILE A 69 -2.02 1.88 -13.98
CA ILE A 69 -1.45 0.54 -13.93
C ILE A 69 -1.77 -0.21 -15.23
N GLU A 70 -2.56 0.38 -16.14
CA GLU A 70 -2.62 -0.05 -17.54
C GLU A 70 -1.29 0.13 -18.30
N ARG A 71 -0.34 0.93 -17.81
CA ARG A 71 0.91 1.20 -18.55
C ARG A 71 2.13 0.37 -18.09
N GLN A 72 2.09 -0.33 -16.96
CA GLN A 72 3.30 -1.01 -16.45
C GLN A 72 3.18 -2.51 -16.19
N LEU A 73 1.99 -3.12 -16.31
CA LEU A 73 1.83 -4.58 -16.27
C LEU A 73 1.59 -5.21 -17.64
N GLU A 74 1.37 -4.42 -18.70
CA GLU A 74 1.35 -4.90 -20.09
C GLU A 74 2.78 -5.04 -20.66
N THR A 75 3.74 -4.22 -20.20
CA THR A 75 5.03 -4.03 -20.90
C THR A 75 6.07 -5.13 -20.70
N ARG A 76 5.92 -6.03 -19.72
CA ARG A 76 6.88 -7.14 -19.52
C ARG A 76 6.46 -8.46 -20.17
N SER A 77 5.21 -8.56 -20.60
CA SER A 77 4.69 -9.66 -21.41
C SER A 77 3.84 -9.14 -22.55
N GLU A 78 4.29 -8.09 -23.25
CA GLU A 78 3.92 -7.89 -24.64
C GLU A 78 4.49 -9.07 -25.42
N SER A 79 3.81 -10.21 -25.34
CA SER A 79 3.94 -11.25 -26.33
C SER A 79 3.80 -10.55 -27.67
N ILE A 80 4.81 -10.65 -28.54
CA ILE A 80 4.75 -10.10 -29.90
C ILE A 80 3.43 -10.57 -30.51
N LYS A 81 2.41 -9.69 -30.50
CA LYS A 81 1.05 -10.06 -30.89
C LYS A 81 0.95 -9.82 -32.38
N THR A 82 0.85 -10.92 -33.12
CA THR A 82 0.72 -10.90 -34.57
C THR A 82 -0.66 -11.39 -34.96
N TYR A 83 -1.27 -10.71 -35.91
CA TYR A 83 -2.53 -11.13 -36.53
C TYR A 83 -2.26 -11.87 -37.83
N SER A 84 -3.04 -12.91 -38.09
CA SER A 84 -3.16 -13.54 -39.40
C SER A 84 -4.00 -12.66 -40.33
N ALA A 85 -3.93 -12.90 -41.63
CA ALA A 85 -4.75 -12.19 -42.63
C ALA A 85 -6.27 -12.27 -42.32
N LYS A 86 -6.74 -13.37 -41.71
CA LYS A 86 -8.13 -13.53 -41.31
C LYS A 86 -8.48 -12.60 -40.15
N GLU A 87 -7.65 -12.58 -39.11
CA GLU A 87 -7.85 -11.70 -37.95
C GLU A 87 -7.75 -10.22 -38.36
N THR A 88 -6.80 -9.87 -39.24
CA THR A 88 -6.72 -8.51 -39.80
C THR A 88 -8.00 -8.11 -40.53
N ALA A 89 -8.63 -9.03 -41.26
CA ALA A 89 -9.91 -8.76 -41.95
C ALA A 89 -11.03 -8.45 -40.95
N GLU A 90 -11.09 -9.23 -39.86
CA GLU A 90 -12.08 -9.05 -38.79
C GLU A 90 -11.85 -7.73 -38.03
N ILE A 91 -10.59 -7.40 -37.72
CA ILE A 91 -10.22 -6.15 -37.02
C ILE A 91 -10.54 -4.92 -37.87
N LEU A 92 -10.22 -4.96 -39.18
CA LEU A 92 -10.43 -3.84 -40.08
C LEU A 92 -11.86 -3.76 -40.63
N GLY A 93 -12.69 -4.79 -40.41
CA GLY A 93 -14.05 -4.86 -40.95
C GLY A 93 -14.10 -4.95 -42.48
N ILE A 94 -13.07 -5.48 -43.13
CA ILE A 94 -12.97 -5.59 -44.60
C ILE A 94 -12.95 -7.06 -45.07
N SER A 95 -13.22 -7.28 -46.36
CA SER A 95 -13.17 -8.61 -46.93
C SER A 95 -11.75 -9.20 -46.92
N ARG A 96 -11.62 -10.53 -46.82
CA ARG A 96 -10.33 -11.23 -46.89
C ARG A 96 -9.57 -10.93 -48.18
N SER A 97 -10.29 -10.79 -49.30
CA SER A 97 -9.69 -10.41 -50.60
C SER A 97 -9.00 -9.06 -50.51
N LYS A 98 -9.66 -8.07 -49.87
CA LYS A 98 -9.10 -6.73 -49.68
C LYS A 98 -7.86 -6.75 -48.77
N VAL A 99 -7.86 -7.59 -47.74
CA VAL A 99 -6.65 -7.79 -46.92
C VAL A 99 -5.50 -8.38 -47.75
N TYR A 100 -5.75 -9.36 -48.62
CA TYR A 100 -4.69 -9.92 -49.47
C TYR A 100 -4.15 -8.92 -50.49
N GLU A 101 -4.97 -7.98 -50.97
CA GLU A 101 -4.49 -6.81 -51.74
C GLU A 101 -3.55 -5.94 -50.89
N LEU A 102 -3.95 -5.61 -49.65
CA LEU A 102 -3.13 -4.83 -48.73
C LEU A 102 -1.81 -5.54 -48.39
N LEU A 103 -1.83 -6.85 -48.14
CA LEU A 103 -0.64 -7.66 -47.85
C LEU A 103 0.34 -7.81 -49.03
N ARG A 104 -0.02 -7.33 -50.23
CA ARG A 104 0.88 -7.21 -51.38
C ARG A 104 1.41 -5.79 -51.55
N ASN A 105 0.78 -4.80 -50.90
CA ASN A 105 1.20 -3.42 -50.96
C ASN A 105 2.44 -3.22 -50.08
N PRO A 106 3.55 -2.65 -50.60
CA PRO A 106 4.76 -2.40 -49.81
C PRO A 106 4.53 -1.42 -48.64
N SER A 107 3.50 -0.58 -48.69
CA SER A 107 3.17 0.36 -47.62
C SER A 107 2.42 -0.28 -46.44
N PHE A 108 2.02 -1.55 -46.55
CA PHE A 108 1.28 -2.24 -45.50
C PHE A 108 2.23 -3.05 -44.60
N PRO A 109 2.05 -3.02 -43.26
CA PRO A 109 2.97 -3.66 -42.34
C PRO A 109 2.81 -5.19 -42.28
N VAL A 110 3.48 -5.90 -43.18
CA VAL A 110 3.47 -7.37 -43.25
C VAL A 110 4.84 -7.97 -42.92
N VAL A 111 4.85 -9.01 -42.09
CA VAL A 111 6.02 -9.85 -41.81
C VAL A 111 5.80 -11.23 -42.42
N HIS A 112 6.80 -11.72 -43.14
CA HIS A 112 6.80 -13.04 -43.75
C HIS A 112 7.57 -14.02 -42.85
N ILE A 113 6.86 -14.97 -42.25
CA ILE A 113 7.44 -16.04 -41.44
C ILE A 113 7.30 -17.35 -42.22
N GLY A 114 8.32 -17.69 -43.00
CA GLY A 114 8.28 -18.80 -43.94
C GLY A 114 7.18 -18.61 -44.97
N LYS A 115 6.17 -19.50 -44.96
CA LYS A 115 4.99 -19.43 -45.86
C LYS A 115 3.85 -18.56 -45.31
N ARG A 116 3.93 -18.13 -44.05
CA ARG A 116 2.85 -17.39 -43.36
C ARG A 116 3.08 -15.89 -43.47
N LYS A 117 2.01 -15.15 -43.79
CA LYS A 117 1.96 -13.69 -43.70
C LYS A 117 1.28 -13.30 -42.39
N VAL A 118 1.95 -12.51 -41.58
CA VAL A 118 1.43 -12.02 -40.31
C VAL A 118 1.61 -10.51 -40.19
N VAL A 119 0.71 -9.88 -39.45
CA VAL A 119 0.66 -8.43 -39.27
C VAL A 119 0.92 -8.13 -37.80
N PRO A 120 2.05 -7.49 -37.43
CA PRO A 120 2.30 -7.10 -36.05
C PRO A 120 1.26 -6.07 -35.58
N LYS A 121 0.68 -6.27 -34.39
CA LYS A 121 -0.31 -5.36 -33.81
C LYS A 121 0.19 -3.91 -33.79
N HIS A 122 1.39 -3.67 -33.26
CA HIS A 122 1.92 -2.30 -33.12
C HIS A 122 2.05 -1.59 -34.48
N LYS A 123 2.51 -2.31 -35.51
CA LYS A 123 2.65 -1.72 -36.85
C LYS A 123 1.32 -1.48 -37.53
N LEU A 124 0.32 -2.32 -37.29
CA LEU A 124 -1.03 -2.09 -37.80
C LEU A 124 -1.63 -0.80 -37.22
N GLU A 125 -1.45 -0.57 -35.93
CA GLU A 125 -1.90 0.65 -35.25
C GLU A 125 -1.17 1.90 -35.77
N GLU A 126 0.16 1.84 -35.92
CA GLU A 126 0.95 2.91 -36.55
C GLU A 126 0.43 3.24 -37.96
N TRP A 127 0.21 2.21 -38.79
CA TRP A 127 -0.28 2.38 -40.15
C TRP A 127 -1.69 3.01 -40.18
N LEU A 128 -2.60 2.58 -39.30
CA LEU A 128 -3.93 3.17 -39.20
C LEU A 128 -3.89 4.66 -38.86
N ASN A 129 -3.03 5.04 -37.91
CA ASN A 129 -2.84 6.45 -37.54
C ASN A 129 -2.33 7.29 -38.72
N GLN A 130 -1.45 6.72 -39.56
CA GLN A 130 -0.97 7.39 -40.77
C GLN A 130 -2.03 7.55 -41.86
N GLN A 131 -3.03 6.65 -41.93
CA GLN A 131 -4.13 6.75 -42.90
C GLN A 131 -5.27 7.66 -42.43
N ALA A 132 -5.38 7.91 -41.12
CA ALA A 132 -6.41 8.76 -40.52
C ALA A 132 -6.04 10.26 -40.53
N GLN A 133 -4.84 10.61 -40.98
CA GLN A 133 -4.30 11.96 -41.03
C GLN A 133 -4.31 12.50 -42.46
#